data_AF-A0AAJ4AG01-F1
#
_entry.id   AF-A0AAJ4AG01-F1
#
_cell.length_a   1.000
_cell.length_b   1.000
_cell.length_c   1.000
_cell.angle_alpha   90.00
_cell.angle_beta   90.00
_cell.angle_gamma   90.00
#
_symmetry.space_group_name_H-M   'P 1'
#
loop_
_entity.id
_entity.type
_entity.pdbx_description
1 polymer ?
#
loop_
_entity_poly.entity_id
_entity_poly.type
_entity_poly.pdbx_seq_one_letter_code
_entity_poly.pdbx_strand_id
1 'polypeptide(L)'
;MYKLEIFCQPAQKAQVLSTLHESGVDKIGDYDHCWAFGAMTGSHRALEGAKPVFGDKGLVENYDLLKIEINVDKAQVKPIVEQLKLCLGWEEPLVNVLKLHNAEFDL
;
A
#
# COMPACT_ATOMS: atom_id res chain seq x y z
N MET A 1 8.34 3.32 14.63
CA MET A 1 8.21 2.76 13.27
C MET A 1 6.84 2.14 13.08
N TYR A 2 6.36 2.17 11.84
CA TYR A 2 5.17 1.46 11.41
C TYR A 2 5.51 0.62 10.19
N LYS A 3 4.77 -0.45 9.96
CA LYS A 3 4.76 -1.17 8.70
C LYS A 3 3.52 -0.78 7.93
N LEU A 4 3.69 -0.45 6.66
CA LEU A 4 2.58 -0.36 5.73
C LEU A 4 2.47 -1.67 4.97
N GLU A 5 1.26 -2.18 4.86
CA GLU A 5 0.90 -3.14 3.81
C GLU A 5 0.03 -2.42 2.80
N ILE A 6 0.49 -2.32 1.57
CA ILE A 6 -0.13 -1.57 0.48
C ILE A 6 -0.58 -2.58 -0.56
N PHE A 7 -1.86 -2.51 -0.97
CA PHE A 7 -2.42 -3.42 -1.94
C PHE A 7 -2.71 -2.68 -3.25
N CYS A 8 -2.14 -3.15 -4.35
CA CYS A 8 -2.32 -2.55 -5.67
C CYS A 8 -2.47 -3.62 -6.75
N GLN A 9 -3.01 -3.28 -7.92
CA GLN A 9 -2.96 -4.19 -9.06
C GLN A 9 -1.51 -4.40 -9.53
N PRO A 10 -1.15 -5.56 -10.11
CA PRO A 10 0.19 -5.79 -10.64
C PRO A 10 0.68 -4.70 -11.61
N ALA A 11 -0.22 -4.16 -12.45
CA ALA A 11 0.09 -3.07 -13.38
C ALA A 11 0.47 -1.75 -12.69
N GLN A 12 0.05 -1.53 -11.44
CA GLN A 12 0.33 -0.31 -10.67
C GLN A 12 1.67 -0.37 -9.91
N LYS A 13 2.33 -1.54 -9.87
CA LYS A 13 3.53 -1.78 -9.06
C LYS A 13 4.60 -0.70 -9.25
N ALA A 14 4.99 -0.43 -10.49
CA ALA A 14 6.07 0.50 -10.78
C ALA A 14 5.76 1.92 -10.26
N GLN A 15 4.52 2.36 -10.43
CA GLN A 15 4.05 3.68 -9.98
C GLN A 15 4.04 3.78 -8.44
N VAL A 16 3.58 2.73 -7.76
CA VAL A 16 3.58 2.69 -6.28
C VAL A 16 5.01 2.73 -5.74
N LEU A 17 5.92 1.93 -6.29
CA LEU A 17 7.32 1.91 -5.83
C LEU A 17 8.03 3.25 -6.10
N SER A 18 7.78 3.88 -7.25
CA SER A 18 8.29 5.24 -7.53
C SER A 18 7.80 6.25 -6.50
N THR A 19 6.50 6.21 -6.17
CA THR A 19 5.90 7.10 -5.16
C THR A 19 6.53 6.93 -3.78
N LEU A 20 6.81 5.68 -3.38
CA LEU A 20 7.50 5.38 -2.12
C LEU A 20 8.93 5.93 -2.12
N HIS A 21 9.68 5.71 -3.20
CA HIS A 21 11.05 6.17 -3.34
C HIS A 21 11.16 7.71 -3.36
N GLU A 22 10.31 8.38 -4.14
CA GLU A 22 10.26 9.84 -4.23
C GLU A 22 9.89 10.49 -2.88
N SER A 23 9.17 9.76 -2.03
CA SER A 23 8.86 10.19 -0.66
C SER A 23 10.00 9.97 0.35
N GLY A 24 11.04 9.23 -0.05
CA GLY A 24 12.21 8.93 0.78
C GLY A 24 11.93 8.00 1.97
N VAL A 25 10.81 7.27 1.96
CA VAL A 25 10.40 6.37 3.05
C VAL A 25 11.03 4.97 2.95
N ASP A 26 11.75 4.69 1.87
CA ASP A 26 12.29 3.39 1.48
C ASP A 26 13.73 3.14 1.94
N LYS A 27 14.25 4.00 2.82
CA LYS A 27 15.62 3.91 3.32
C LYS A 27 15.71 3.12 4.62
N ILE A 28 16.66 2.19 4.67
CA ILE A 28 17.05 1.47 5.89
C ILE A 28 18.58 1.46 5.94
N GLY A 29 19.16 2.19 6.89
CA GLY A 29 20.62 2.38 6.95
C GLY A 29 21.15 3.02 5.65
N ASP A 30 22.16 2.38 5.05
CA ASP A 30 22.80 2.83 3.80
C ASP A 30 22.14 2.27 2.52
N TYR A 31 20.91 1.75 2.62
CA TYR A 31 20.18 1.15 1.50
C TYR A 31 18.88 1.90 1.23
N ASP A 32 18.57 2.12 -0.04
CA ASP A 32 17.24 2.55 -0.52
C ASP A 32 16.52 1.38 -1.22
N HIS A 33 15.32 1.62 -1.76
CA HIS A 33 14.46 0.61 -2.37
C HIS A 33 14.12 -0.57 -1.44
N CYS A 34 14.08 -0.32 -0.11
CA CYS A 34 13.83 -1.34 0.89
C CYS A 34 12.34 -1.62 1.09
N TRP A 35 11.80 -2.55 0.31
CA TRP A 35 10.43 -3.07 0.43
C TRP A 35 10.40 -4.55 0.05
N ALA A 36 9.39 -5.27 0.54
CA ALA A 36 9.05 -6.61 0.06
C ALA A 36 7.72 -6.58 -0.69
N PHE A 37 7.50 -7.48 -1.64
CA PHE A 37 6.19 -7.63 -2.26
C PHE A 37 5.89 -9.06 -2.69
N GLY A 38 4.61 -9.41 -2.75
CA GLY A 38 4.13 -10.74 -3.16
C GLY A 38 2.76 -10.70 -3.81
N ALA A 39 2.44 -11.73 -4.59
CA ALA A 39 1.14 -11.88 -5.24
C ALA A 39 0.07 -12.34 -4.23
N MET A 40 -1.13 -11.79 -4.38
CA MET A 40 -2.31 -12.07 -3.58
C MET A 40 -3.54 -12.11 -4.49
N THR A 41 -4.59 -12.81 -4.04
CA THR A 41 -5.94 -12.64 -4.62
C THR A 41 -6.73 -11.70 -3.73
N GLY A 42 -7.21 -10.61 -4.31
CA GLY A 42 -8.17 -9.70 -3.69
C GLY A 42 -9.59 -10.05 -4.05
N SER A 43 -10.53 -9.55 -3.25
CA SER A 43 -11.94 -9.50 -3.64
C SER A 43 -12.59 -8.25 -3.11
N HIS A 44 -13.61 -7.78 -3.84
CA HIS A 44 -14.51 -6.76 -3.33
C HIS A 44 -15.90 -6.94 -3.93
N ARG A 45 -16.89 -6.31 -3.28
CA ARG A 45 -18.22 -6.09 -3.84
C ARG A 45 -18.56 -4.63 -3.70
N ALA A 46 -18.69 -3.93 -4.82
CA ALA A 46 -19.06 -2.52 -4.80
C ALA A 46 -20.50 -2.39 -4.27
N LEU A 47 -20.70 -1.54 -3.25
CA LEU A 47 -22.00 -1.24 -2.67
C LEU A 47 -22.70 -0.12 -3.46
N GLU A 48 -23.98 0.12 -3.15
CA GLU A 48 -24.68 1.27 -3.72
C GLU A 48 -23.97 2.58 -3.32
N GLY A 49 -23.85 3.51 -4.27
CA GLY A 49 -23.08 4.76 -4.09
C GLY A 49 -21.56 4.66 -4.34
N ALA A 50 -20.98 3.46 -4.42
CA ALA A 50 -19.55 3.31 -4.75
C ALA A 50 -19.25 3.66 -6.21
N LYS A 51 -18.03 4.15 -6.48
CA LYS A 51 -17.49 4.38 -7.83
C LYS A 51 -16.26 3.49 -8.03
N PRO A 52 -16.46 2.16 -8.17
CA PRO A 52 -15.34 1.25 -8.27
C PRO A 52 -14.53 1.55 -9.54
N VAL A 53 -13.21 1.45 -9.43
CA VAL A 53 -12.30 1.58 -10.59
C VAL A 53 -12.49 0.41 -11.56
N PHE A 54 -12.93 -0.75 -11.06
CA PHE A 54 -13.23 -1.96 -11.81
C PHE A 54 -14.25 -2.82 -11.05
N GLY A 55 -14.98 -3.69 -11.75
CA GLY A 55 -16.01 -4.55 -11.16
C GLY A 55 -17.40 -3.92 -11.12
N ASP A 56 -18.42 -4.76 -10.97
CA ASP A 56 -19.82 -4.33 -10.98
C ASP A 56 -20.42 -4.18 -9.58
N LYS A 57 -21.37 -3.23 -9.44
CA LYS A 57 -22.14 -3.06 -8.20
C LYS A 57 -22.91 -4.33 -7.85
N GLY A 58 -22.82 -4.74 -6.59
CA GLY A 58 -23.55 -5.89 -6.06
C GLY A 58 -22.93 -7.26 -6.39
N LEU A 59 -21.90 -7.32 -7.23
CA LEU A 59 -21.20 -8.57 -7.56
C LEU A 59 -19.90 -8.70 -6.76
N VAL A 60 -19.56 -9.93 -6.36
CA VAL A 60 -18.26 -10.24 -5.75
C VAL A 60 -17.28 -10.53 -6.87
N GLU A 61 -16.29 -9.66 -7.01
CA GLU A 61 -15.20 -9.81 -7.97
C GLU A 61 -13.99 -10.40 -7.27
N ASN A 62 -13.22 -11.24 -7.97
CA ASN A 62 -11.91 -11.71 -7.54
C ASN A 62 -10.86 -11.28 -8.58
N TYR A 63 -9.71 -10.82 -8.12
CA TYR A 63 -8.70 -10.22 -8.99
C TYR A 63 -7.31 -10.28 -8.37
N ASP A 64 -6.30 -10.20 -9.23
CA ASP A 64 -4.90 -10.20 -8.81
C ASP A 64 -4.54 -8.90 -8.10
N LEU A 65 -3.84 -9.05 -6.98
CA LEU A 65 -3.23 -7.97 -6.23
C LEU A 65 -1.75 -8.27 -5.97
N LEU A 66 -0.98 -7.22 -5.78
CA LEU A 66 0.30 -7.26 -5.10
C LEU A 66 0.13 -6.65 -3.72
N LYS A 67 0.65 -7.33 -2.70
CA LYS A 67 0.90 -6.75 -1.39
C LYS A 67 2.34 -6.24 -1.36
N ILE A 68 2.54 -4.95 -1.12
CA ILE A 68 3.83 -4.30 -0.92
C ILE A 68 3.96 -3.97 0.56
N GLU A 69 5.10 -4.28 1.16
CA GLU A 69 5.39 -4.14 2.58
C GLU A 69 6.63 -3.27 2.79
N ILE A 70 6.49 -2.22 3.60
CA ILE A 70 7.55 -1.24 3.86
C ILE A 70 7.49 -0.71 5.30
N ASN A 71 8.65 -0.45 5.89
CA ASN A 71 8.75 0.19 7.20
C ASN A 71 8.83 1.71 7.03
N VAL A 72 8.01 2.45 7.76
CA VAL A 72 7.84 3.89 7.61
C VAL A 72 7.86 4.57 8.98
N ASP A 73 8.48 5.73 9.04
CA ASP A 73 8.46 6.59 10.22
C ASP A 73 7.05 7.10 10.52
N LYS A 74 6.73 7.27 11.81
CA LYS A 74 5.41 7.73 12.26
C LYS A 74 4.95 9.01 11.55
N ALA A 75 5.87 9.96 11.36
CA ALA A 75 5.60 11.25 10.74
C ALA A 75 5.26 11.12 9.23
N GLN A 76 5.76 10.07 8.58
CA GLN A 76 5.61 9.86 7.14
C GLN A 76 4.39 8.99 6.78
N VAL A 77 3.82 8.24 7.73
CA VAL A 77 2.65 7.37 7.50
C VAL A 77 1.48 8.10 6.85
N LYS A 78 1.04 9.24 7.42
CA LYS A 78 -0.11 9.96 6.86
C LYS A 78 0.21 10.58 5.49
N PRO A 79 1.32 11.33 5.31
CA PRO A 79 1.71 11.84 4.00
C PRO A 79 1.79 10.78 2.91
N ILE A 80 2.41 9.62 3.18
CA ILE A 80 2.55 8.59 2.15
C ILE A 80 1.21 7.93 1.80
N VAL A 81 0.33 7.71 2.78
CA VAL A 81 -1.02 7.17 2.51
C VAL A 81 -1.85 8.12 1.64
N GLU A 82 -1.73 9.43 1.85
CA GLU A 82 -2.40 10.44 1.01
C GLU A 82 -1.87 10.42 -0.43
N GLN A 83 -0.56 10.29 -0.63
CA GLN A 83 0.02 10.14 -1.96
C GLN A 83 -0.36 8.82 -2.64
N LEU A 84 -0.34 7.71 -1.90
CA LEU A 84 -0.77 6.40 -2.39
C LEU A 84 -2.23 6.43 -2.86
N LYS A 85 -3.11 7.17 -2.18
CA LYS A 85 -4.50 7.37 -2.62
C LYS A 85 -4.57 8.00 -4.01
N LEU A 86 -3.77 9.03 -4.25
CA LEU A 86 -3.69 9.70 -5.56
C LEU A 86 -3.08 8.78 -6.63
N CYS A 87 -1.99 8.08 -6.28
CA CYS A 87 -1.29 7.15 -7.17
C CYS A 87 -2.18 5.98 -7.61
N LEU A 88 -2.92 5.38 -6.67
CA LEU A 88 -3.74 4.20 -6.93
C LEU A 88 -5.04 4.56 -7.67
N GLY A 89 -5.51 5.81 -7.53
CA GLY A 89 -6.75 6.28 -8.14
C GLY A 89 -8.02 5.66 -7.52
N TRP A 90 -7.88 4.97 -6.38
CA TRP A 90 -9.00 4.36 -5.67
C TRP A 90 -9.61 5.37 -4.71
N GLU A 91 -10.94 5.34 -4.55
CA GLU A 91 -11.65 6.19 -3.57
C GLU A 91 -11.10 5.95 -2.15
N GLU A 92 -10.86 4.68 -1.82
CA GLU A 92 -10.26 4.21 -0.57
C GLU A 92 -9.28 3.08 -0.87
N PRO A 93 -7.95 3.34 -0.90
CA PRO A 93 -6.97 2.28 -1.09
C PRO A 93 -6.90 1.38 0.15
N LEU A 94 -6.79 0.07 -0.07
CA LEU A 94 -6.52 -0.86 1.03
C LEU A 94 -5.06 -0.70 1.46
N VAL A 95 -4.86 -0.03 2.61
CA VAL A 95 -3.55 0.14 3.25
C VAL A 95 -3.68 -0.16 4.73
N ASN A 96 -2.93 -1.15 5.22
CA ASN A 96 -2.85 -1.44 6.65
C ASN A 96 -1.66 -0.70 7.27
N VAL A 97 -1.87 -0.15 8.47
CA VAL A 97 -0.82 0.49 9.27
C VAL A 97 -0.61 -0.32 10.54
N LEU A 98 0.52 -1.01 10.63
CA LEU A 98 0.85 -1.85 11.78
C LEU A 98 1.95 -1.19 12.61
N LYS A 99 1.75 -1.05 13.92
CA LYS A 99 2.79 -0.55 14.82
C LYS A 99 3.88 -1.61 14.95
N LEU A 100 5.13 -1.22 14.72
CA LEU A 100 6.28 -2.09 14.94
C LEU A 100 6.91 -1.82 16.30
N HIS A 101 7.36 -2.90 16.94
CA HIS A 101 7.98 -2.90 18.25
C HIS A 101 9.48 -3.25 18.18
N ASN A 102 10.11 -3.20 16.99
CA ASN A 102 11.53 -3.55 16.80
C ASN A 102 12.46 -2.80 17.77
N ALA A 103 12.15 -1.52 18.06
CA ALA A 103 12.91 -0.69 18.98
C ALA A 103 12.85 -1.15 20.46
N GLU A 104 11.95 -2.06 20.82
CA GLU A 104 11.88 -2.67 22.15
C GLU A 104 12.87 -3.83 22.32
N PHE A 105 13.53 -4.26 21.23
CA PHE A 105 14.42 -5.41 21.18
C PHE A 105 15.86 -5.05 20.80
N ASP A 106 16.24 -3.76 20.83
CA ASP A 106 17.58 -3.24 20.46
C ASP A 106 18.07 -3.73 19.08
N LEU A 107 17.13 -3.85 18.12
CA LEU A 107 17.37 -4.24 16.72
C LEU A 107 17.78 -3.06 15.83
#